data_AF-A0A328S695-F1
#
_entry.id   AF-A0A328S695-F1
#
_cell.length_a   1.000
_cell.length_b   1.000
_cell.length_c   1.000
_cell.angle_alpha   90.00
_cell.angle_beta   90.00
_cell.angle_gamma   90.00
#
_symmetry.space_group_name_H-M   'P 1'
#
loop_
_entity.id
_entity.type
_entity.pdbx_description
1 polymer ?
#
loop_
_entity_poly.entity_id
_entity_poly.type
_entity_poly.pdbx_seq_one_letter_code
_entity_poly.pdbx_strand_id
1 'polypeptide(L)'
;MNLEYYDETGRLEAFYDAVIAIIVTILVLELPQPETATLSAIWSLKVHYFAYFISFLVCVNMWQYHHKIFKYVEKINNRIIWLNIFLLLILSLIPYLTLFVSENFNSFVAQAAYGLDYIMVDIILSISSYALLKLNQDNTYLKEVLNIKNAL
;
A
#
# COMPACT_ATOMS: atom_id res chain seq x y z
N MET A 1 13.48 -14.30 24.13
CA MET A 1 13.12 -13.39 23.01
C MET A 1 14.18 -12.29 22.99
N ASN A 2 14.90 -12.11 21.87
CA ASN A 2 16.01 -11.14 21.78
C ASN A 2 15.46 -9.73 21.62
N LEU A 3 15.79 -8.83 22.53
CA LEU A 3 15.31 -7.43 22.55
C LEU A 3 15.64 -6.66 21.26
N GLU A 4 16.75 -7.01 20.59
CA GLU A 4 17.22 -6.39 19.34
C GLU A 4 16.21 -6.54 18.19
N TYR A 5 15.58 -7.72 18.02
CA TYR A 5 14.60 -7.94 16.96
C TYR A 5 13.29 -7.15 17.18
N TYR A 6 12.91 -6.92 18.43
CA TYR A 6 11.69 -6.19 18.76
C TYR A 6 11.83 -4.70 18.40
N ASP A 7 13.00 -4.10 18.64
CA ASP A 7 13.29 -2.73 18.25
C ASP A 7 13.27 -2.57 16.72
N GLU A 8 13.95 -3.45 15.97
CA GLU A 8 13.98 -3.32 14.51
C GLU A 8 12.60 -3.54 13.86
N THR A 9 11.80 -4.49 14.36
CA THR A 9 10.45 -4.76 13.84
C THR A 9 9.52 -3.57 14.07
N GLY A 10 9.51 -3.02 15.29
CA GLY A 10 8.70 -1.85 15.62
C GLY A 10 9.13 -0.60 14.83
N ARG A 11 10.43 -0.42 14.61
CA ARG A 11 10.94 0.68 13.78
C ARG A 11 10.54 0.56 12.31
N LEU A 12 10.56 -0.65 11.75
CA LEU A 12 10.10 -0.88 10.38
C LEU A 12 8.59 -0.62 10.25
N GLU A 13 7.80 -1.06 11.23
CA GLU A 13 6.34 -0.82 11.26
C GLU A 13 6.03 0.68 11.33
N ALA A 14 6.66 1.40 12.26
CA ALA A 14 6.48 2.84 12.39
C ALA A 14 6.88 3.61 11.13
N PHE A 15 7.94 3.18 10.44
CA PHE A 15 8.35 3.78 9.17
C PHE A 15 7.31 3.53 8.07
N TYR A 16 6.79 2.30 7.97
CA TYR A 16 5.73 1.96 7.01
C TYR A 16 4.47 2.81 7.24
N ASP A 17 4.01 2.91 8.50
CA ASP A 17 2.84 3.72 8.87
C ASP A 17 3.02 5.20 8.50
N ALA A 18 4.20 5.76 8.78
CA ALA A 18 4.51 7.15 8.44
C ALA A 18 4.46 7.40 6.92
N VAL A 19 5.02 6.48 6.12
CA VAL A 19 5.02 6.63 4.67
C VAL A 19 3.62 6.48 4.08
N ILE A 20 2.82 5.50 4.53
CA ILE A 20 1.43 5.36 4.06
C ILE A 20 0.60 6.60 4.43
N ALA A 21 0.76 7.14 5.64
CA ALA A 21 0.05 8.34 6.05
C ALA A 21 0.35 9.52 5.10
N ILE A 22 1.62 9.69 4.71
CA ILE A 22 2.03 10.70 3.71
C ILE A 22 1.37 10.41 2.36
N ILE A 23 1.44 9.19 1.84
CA ILE A 23 0.84 8.82 0.54
C ILE A 23 -0.66 9.13 0.51
N VAL A 24 -1.39 8.78 1.57
CA VAL A 24 -2.83 9.03 1.69
C VAL A 24 -3.14 10.53 1.73
N THR A 25 -2.30 11.35 2.37
CA THR A 25 -2.47 12.81 2.35
C THR A 25 -2.18 13.40 0.97
N ILE A 26 -1.13 12.94 0.28
CA ILE A 26 -0.79 13.41 -1.07
C ILE A 26 -1.92 13.07 -2.05
N LEU A 27 -2.56 11.91 -1.94
CA LEU A 27 -3.71 11.54 -2.77
C LEU A 27 -4.82 12.60 -2.77
N VAL A 28 -5.12 13.21 -1.63
CA VAL A 28 -6.11 14.31 -1.56
C VAL A 28 -5.56 15.58 -2.19
N LEU A 29 -4.27 15.87 -2.01
CA LEU A 29 -3.64 17.09 -2.53
C LEU A 29 -3.57 17.11 -4.06
N GLU A 30 -3.52 15.94 -4.71
CA GLU A 30 -3.53 15.81 -6.18
C GLU A 30 -4.94 15.94 -6.79
N LEU A 31 -6.01 16.05 -5.98
CA LEU A 31 -7.35 16.26 -6.53
C LEU A 31 -7.47 17.67 -7.14
N PRO A 32 -7.84 17.79 -8.43
CA PRO A 32 -8.08 19.09 -9.04
C PRO A 32 -9.26 19.80 -8.36
N GLN A 33 -9.17 21.12 -8.28
CA GLN A 33 -10.31 21.94 -7.85
C GLN A 33 -11.21 22.27 -9.04
N PRO A 34 -12.53 22.34 -8.85
CA PRO A 34 -13.44 22.78 -9.90
C PRO A 34 -13.18 24.25 -10.25
N GLU A 35 -13.21 24.60 -11.54
CA GLU A 35 -12.99 25.99 -12.01
C GLU A 35 -14.01 26.99 -11.46
N THR A 36 -15.21 26.51 -11.12
CA THR A 36 -16.28 27.33 -10.53
C THR A 36 -16.88 26.64 -9.32
N ALA A 37 -17.40 27.42 -8.37
CA ALA A 37 -18.09 26.93 -7.18
C ALA A 37 -19.54 26.48 -7.50
N THR A 38 -19.69 25.55 -8.45
CA THR A 38 -20.99 25.01 -8.87
C THR A 38 -21.02 23.48 -8.76
N LEU A 39 -22.19 22.90 -8.50
CA LEU A 39 -22.36 21.44 -8.44
C LEU A 39 -21.99 20.76 -9.76
N SER A 40 -22.24 21.43 -10.90
CA SER A 40 -21.89 20.89 -12.21
C SER A 40 -20.38 20.77 -12.40
N ALA A 41 -19.60 21.74 -11.91
CA ALA A 41 -18.15 21.72 -12.00
C ALA A 41 -17.52 20.67 -11.06
N ILE A 42 -18.15 20.40 -9.91
CA ILE A 42 -17.75 19.26 -9.07
C ILE A 42 -18.04 17.94 -9.79
N TRP A 43 -19.21 17.82 -10.41
CA TRP A 43 -19.60 16.59 -11.11
C TRP A 43 -18.73 16.30 -12.34
N SER A 44 -18.17 17.30 -13.01
CA SER A 44 -17.20 17.07 -14.09
C SER A 44 -15.93 16.37 -13.63
N LEU A 45 -15.57 16.49 -12.34
CA LEU A 45 -14.39 15.84 -11.74
C LEU A 45 -14.68 14.45 -11.15
N LYS A 46 -15.86 13.86 -11.42
CA LYS A 46 -16.28 12.55 -10.90
C LYS A 46 -15.25 11.43 -11.10
N VAL A 47 -14.50 11.46 -12.20
CA VAL A 47 -13.46 10.45 -12.50
C VAL A 47 -12.26 10.62 -11.57
N HIS A 48 -11.83 11.87 -11.29
CA HIS A 48 -10.79 12.15 -10.31
C HIS A 48 -11.19 11.69 -8.91
N TYR A 49 -12.42 12.02 -8.47
CA TYR A 49 -12.90 11.58 -7.16
C TYR A 49 -13.03 10.06 -7.06
N PHE A 50 -13.46 9.40 -8.13
CA PHE A 50 -13.55 7.94 -8.17
C PHE A 50 -12.17 7.29 -8.11
N ALA A 51 -11.22 7.74 -8.93
CA ALA A 51 -9.84 7.25 -8.92
C ALA A 51 -9.19 7.44 -7.55
N TYR A 52 -9.30 8.65 -6.98
CA TYR A 52 -8.85 8.96 -5.63
C TYR A 52 -9.44 8.00 -4.59
N PHE A 53 -10.75 7.78 -4.61
CA PHE A 53 -11.42 6.92 -3.64
C PHE A 53 -10.91 5.47 -3.72
N ILE A 54 -10.77 4.92 -4.93
CA ILE A 54 -10.21 3.59 -5.13
C ILE A 54 -8.76 3.52 -4.64
N SER A 55 -7.92 4.49 -4.97
CA SER A 55 -6.52 4.51 -4.53
C SER A 55 -6.38 4.67 -3.02
N PHE A 56 -7.25 5.48 -2.38
CA PHE A 56 -7.32 5.57 -0.93
C PHE A 56 -7.66 4.22 -0.30
N LEU A 57 -8.66 3.51 -0.82
CA LEU A 57 -9.02 2.17 -0.33
C LEU A 57 -7.88 1.16 -0.51
N VAL A 58 -7.15 1.23 -1.63
CA VAL A 58 -5.95 0.40 -1.86
C VAL A 58 -4.91 0.66 -0.78
N CYS A 59 -4.54 1.92 -0.53
CA CYS A 59 -3.54 2.28 0.49
C CYS A 59 -3.96 1.80 1.89
N VAL A 60 -5.22 2.05 2.28
CA VAL A 60 -5.75 1.62 3.59
C VAL A 60 -5.81 0.11 3.71
N ASN A 61 -6.20 -0.61 2.64
CA ASN A 61 -6.21 -2.07 2.63
C ASN A 61 -4.80 -2.64 2.83
N MET A 62 -3.81 -2.11 2.10
CA MET A 62 -2.40 -2.50 2.23
C MET A 62 -1.88 -2.24 3.65
N TRP A 63 -2.18 -1.07 4.21
CA TRP A 63 -1.84 -0.73 5.59
C TRP A 63 -2.48 -1.68 6.61
N GLN A 64 -3.78 -1.95 6.49
CA GLN A 64 -4.45 -2.89 7.40
C GLN A 64 -3.85 -4.28 7.32
N TYR A 65 -3.49 -4.75 6.13
CA TYR A 65 -2.83 -6.04 5.94
C TYR A 65 -1.45 -6.07 6.60
N HIS A 66 -0.64 -5.03 6.38
CA HIS A 66 0.68 -4.88 6.99
C HIS A 66 0.58 -4.88 8.52
N HIS A 67 -0.26 -4.02 9.10
CA HIS A 67 -0.44 -3.92 10.55
C HIS A 67 -0.92 -5.24 11.17
N LYS A 68 -1.85 -5.96 10.53
CA LYS A 68 -2.31 -7.27 10.99
C LYS A 68 -1.17 -8.30 11.05
N ILE A 69 -0.28 -8.30 10.07
CA ILE A 69 0.85 -9.25 10.03
C ILE A 69 1.90 -8.89 11.07
N PHE A 70 2.32 -7.63 11.10
CA PHE A 70 3.43 -7.17 11.94
C PHE A 70 3.14 -7.34 13.44
N LYS A 71 1.87 -7.34 13.84
CA LYS A 71 1.44 -7.71 15.20
C LYS A 71 1.90 -9.10 15.66
N TYR A 72 2.14 -10.02 14.73
CA TYR A 72 2.55 -11.41 15.01
C TYR A 72 3.97 -11.73 14.54
N VAL A 73 4.71 -10.76 13.99
CA VAL A 73 6.09 -10.94 13.56
C VAL A 73 7.02 -10.85 14.77
N GLU A 74 7.84 -11.87 14.99
CA GLU A 74 8.80 -11.89 16.11
C GLU A 74 10.23 -11.58 15.67
N LYS A 75 10.56 -11.92 14.42
CA LYS A 75 11.90 -11.80 13.85
C LYS A 75 11.80 -11.20 12.46
N ILE A 76 12.67 -10.23 12.19
CA ILE A 76 12.95 -9.71 10.86
C ILE A 76 14.45 -9.83 10.55
N ASN A 77 14.83 -9.72 9.28
CA ASN A 77 16.23 -9.65 8.89
C ASN A 77 16.40 -8.57 7.82
N ASN A 78 17.66 -8.24 7.49
CA ASN A 78 17.97 -7.18 6.55
C ASN A 78 17.30 -7.37 5.18
N ARG A 79 17.11 -8.61 4.70
CA ARG A 79 16.42 -8.88 3.43
C ARG A 79 14.95 -8.43 3.48
N ILE A 80 14.25 -8.70 4.58
CA ILE A 80 12.86 -8.29 4.77
C ILE A 80 12.74 -6.78 4.88
N ILE A 81 13.69 -6.12 5.55
CA ILE A 81 13.75 -4.65 5.62
C ILE A 81 13.84 -4.05 4.21
N TRP A 82 14.79 -4.51 3.38
CA TRP A 82 14.93 -4.02 2.01
C TRP A 82 13.73 -4.31 1.12
N LEU A 83 13.08 -5.47 1.28
CA LEU A 83 11.84 -5.77 0.56
C LEU A 83 10.71 -4.79 0.91
N ASN A 84 10.56 -4.42 2.18
CA ASN A 84 9.55 -3.46 2.61
C ASN A 84 9.90 -2.03 2.20
N ILE A 85 11.18 -1.63 2.19
CA ILE A 85 11.61 -0.34 1.63
C ILE A 85 11.29 -0.27 0.14
N PHE A 86 11.56 -1.33 -0.61
CA PHE A 86 11.23 -1.38 -2.04
C PHE A 86 9.71 -1.38 -2.28
N LEU A 87 8.94 -2.08 -1.44
CA LEU A 87 7.47 -2.02 -1.47
C LEU A 87 6.97 -0.58 -1.26
N LEU A 88 7.52 0.15 -0.29
CA LEU A 88 7.17 1.54 -0.01
C LEU A 88 7.53 2.47 -1.17
N LEU A 89 8.64 2.21 -1.87
CA LEU A 89 8.99 2.94 -3.09
C LEU A 89 7.90 2.78 -4.16
N ILE A 90 7.44 1.55 -4.43
CA ILE A 90 6.37 1.33 -5.41
C ILE A 90 5.06 1.98 -4.94
N LEU A 91 4.66 1.78 -3.68
CA LEU A 91 3.47 2.41 -3.09
C LEU A 91 3.50 3.95 -3.19
N SER A 92 4.68 4.56 -3.14
CA SER A 92 4.82 6.02 -3.27
C SER A 92 4.45 6.56 -4.66
N LEU A 93 4.35 5.70 -5.68
CA LEU A 93 3.90 6.07 -7.03
C LEU A 93 2.38 6.16 -7.15
N ILE A 94 1.63 5.61 -6.20
CA ILE A 94 0.16 5.59 -6.24
C ILE A 94 -0.43 6.98 -6.52
N PRO A 95 -0.09 8.06 -5.78
CA PRO A 95 -0.71 9.37 -6.02
C PRO A 95 -0.51 9.89 -7.44
N TYR A 96 0.69 9.73 -7.97
CA TYR A 96 1.03 10.12 -9.34
C TYR A 96 0.22 9.30 -10.36
N LEU A 97 0.15 7.98 -10.20
CA LEU A 97 -0.57 7.11 -11.13
C LEU A 97 -2.09 7.28 -11.03
N THR A 98 -2.62 7.61 -9.85
CA THR A 98 -4.03 7.96 -9.64
C THR A 98 -4.40 9.19 -10.44
N LEU A 99 -3.59 10.25 -10.36
CA LEU A 99 -3.81 11.45 -11.17
C LEU A 99 -3.72 11.11 -12.66
N PHE A 100 -2.65 10.42 -13.07
CA PHE A 100 -2.42 10.07 -14.47
C PHE A 100 -3.58 9.27 -15.09
N VAL A 101 -4.09 8.25 -14.39
CA VAL A 101 -5.24 7.45 -14.86
C VAL A 101 -6.53 8.25 -14.83
N SER A 102 -6.69 9.17 -13.89
CA SER A 102 -7.90 9.99 -13.80
C SER A 102 -8.02 11.03 -14.93
N GLU A 103 -6.89 11.63 -15.35
CA GLU A 103 -6.83 12.53 -16.50
C GLU A 103 -6.96 11.79 -17.84
N ASN A 104 -6.49 10.54 -17.89
CA ASN A 104 -6.41 9.74 -19.11
C ASN A 104 -7.25 8.46 -19.02
N PHE A 105 -8.46 8.55 -18.47
CA PHE A 105 -9.26 7.39 -18.06
C PHE A 105 -9.51 6.36 -19.17
N ASN A 106 -9.63 6.79 -20.44
CA ASN A 106 -9.85 5.89 -21.58
C ASN A 106 -8.55 5.40 -22.24
N SER A 107 -7.38 5.82 -21.74
CA SER A 107 -6.09 5.41 -22.27
C SER A 107 -5.67 4.07 -21.68
N PHE A 108 -5.43 3.09 -22.56
CA PHE A 108 -4.89 1.79 -22.16
C PHE A 108 -3.56 1.94 -21.41
N VAL A 109 -2.69 2.86 -21.83
CA VAL A 109 -1.38 3.06 -21.20
C VAL A 109 -1.53 3.54 -19.76
N ALA A 110 -2.46 4.46 -19.49
CA ALA A 110 -2.68 4.98 -18.15
C ALA A 110 -3.30 3.93 -17.22
N GLN A 111 -4.30 3.18 -17.73
CA GLN A 111 -4.89 2.07 -17.00
C GLN A 111 -3.87 0.95 -16.72
N ALA A 112 -3.04 0.60 -17.71
CA ALA A 112 -2.01 -0.42 -17.57
C ALA A 112 -0.91 0.00 -16.59
N ALA A 113 -0.48 1.26 -16.61
CA ALA A 113 0.50 1.78 -15.66
C ALA A 113 -0.03 1.71 -14.21
N TYR A 114 -1.26 2.16 -13.98
CA TYR A 114 -1.91 2.07 -12.67
C TYR A 114 -2.08 0.62 -12.21
N GLY A 115 -2.56 -0.26 -13.09
CA GLY A 115 -2.75 -1.68 -12.77
C GLY A 115 -1.44 -2.42 -12.52
N LEU A 116 -0.38 -2.11 -13.26
CA LEU A 116 0.93 -2.71 -13.10
C LEU A 116 1.56 -2.33 -11.77
N ASP A 117 1.40 -1.08 -11.33
CA ASP A 117 1.84 -0.64 -10.01
C ASP A 117 1.15 -1.45 -8.89
N TYR A 118 -0.18 -1.57 -8.94
CA TYR A 118 -0.93 -2.39 -7.99
C TYR A 118 -0.47 -3.86 -7.97
N ILE A 119 -0.24 -4.46 -9.15
CA ILE A 119 0.26 -5.83 -9.26
C ILE A 119 1.67 -5.96 -8.68
N MET A 120 2.56 -4.99 -8.94
CA MET A 120 3.91 -4.97 -8.37
C MET A 120 3.87 -4.89 -6.85
N VAL A 121 3.02 -4.02 -6.30
CA VAL A 121 2.79 -3.91 -4.84
C VAL A 121 2.37 -5.28 -4.28
N ASP A 122 1.36 -5.92 -4.85
CA ASP A 122 0.85 -7.20 -4.32
C ASP A 122 1.88 -8.34 -4.46
N ILE A 123 2.64 -8.39 -5.55
CA ILE A 123 3.73 -9.36 -5.73
C ILE A 123 4.82 -9.16 -4.67
N ILE A 124 5.31 -7.94 -4.47
CA ILE A 124 6.37 -7.65 -3.51
C ILE A 124 5.87 -7.93 -2.09
N LEU A 125 4.64 -7.55 -1.77
CA LEU A 125 4.01 -7.83 -0.50
C LEU A 125 3.87 -9.33 -0.24
N SER A 126 3.53 -10.12 -1.25
CA SER A 126 3.44 -11.57 -1.18
C SER A 126 4.82 -12.21 -0.94
N ILE A 127 5.85 -11.73 -1.64
CA ILE A 127 7.24 -12.16 -1.42
C ILE A 127 7.71 -11.81 0.01
N SER A 128 7.41 -10.61 0.49
CA SER A 128 7.72 -10.14 1.85
C SER A 128 7.02 -11.02 2.90
N SER A 129 5.73 -11.30 2.70
CA SER A 129 4.92 -12.16 3.58
C SER A 129 5.46 -13.59 3.64
N TYR A 130 5.85 -14.15 2.49
CA TYR A 130 6.48 -15.47 2.44
C TYR A 130 7.85 -15.49 3.15
N ALA A 131 8.67 -14.46 2.97
CA ALA A 131 9.96 -14.34 3.66
C ALA A 131 9.79 -14.23 5.18
N LEU A 132 8.78 -13.47 5.64
CA LEU A 132 8.39 -13.36 7.04
C LEU A 132 7.94 -14.72 7.62
N LEU A 133 7.09 -15.46 6.91
CA LEU A 133 6.67 -16.81 7.31
C LEU A 133 7.85 -17.77 7.45
N LYS A 134 8.76 -17.76 6.48
CA LYS A 134 9.92 -18.64 6.50
C LYS A 134 10.85 -18.33 7.69
N LEU A 135 11.00 -17.06 8.04
CA LEU A 135 11.81 -16.64 9.18
C LEU A 135 11.13 -16.91 10.53
N ASN A 136 9.80 -16.87 10.56
CA ASN A 136 8.96 -17.07 11.74
C ASN A 136 8.16 -18.40 11.63
N GLN A 137 8.79 -19.45 11.11
CA GLN A 137 8.12 -20.71 10.76
C GLN A 137 7.44 -21.41 11.95
N ASP A 138 7.85 -21.12 13.17
CA ASP A 138 7.31 -21.70 14.39
C ASP A 138 6.07 -20.94 14.91
N ASN A 139 5.74 -19.78 14.31
CA ASN A 139 4.63 -18.94 14.73
C ASN A 139 3.32 -19.37 14.04
N THR A 140 2.49 -20.13 14.76
CA THR A 140 1.21 -20.64 14.27
C THR A 140 0.20 -19.54 13.94
N TYR A 141 0.19 -18.44 14.70
CA TYR A 141 -0.72 -17.31 14.46
C TYR A 141 -0.42 -16.59 13.14
N LEU A 142 0.86 -16.38 12.83
CA LEU A 142 1.29 -15.76 11.59
C LEU A 142 0.87 -16.60 10.37
N LYS A 143 0.96 -17.93 10.47
CA LYS A 143 0.47 -18.85 9.43
C LYS A 143 -1.03 -18.73 9.23
N GLU A 144 -1.81 -18.63 10.31
CA GLU A 144 -3.26 -18.50 10.24
C GLU A 144 -3.68 -17.19 9.57
N VAL A 145 -3.08 -16.06 9.98
CA VAL A 145 -3.34 -14.73 9.40
C VAL A 145 -3.02 -14.70 7.91
N LEU A 146 -1.91 -15.32 7.49
CA LEU A 146 -1.50 -15.34 6.09
C LEU A 146 -2.28 -16.35 5.23
N ASN A 147 -2.75 -17.45 5.81
CA ASN A 147 -3.64 -18.39 5.13
C ASN A 147 -5.03 -17.80 4.87
N ILE A 148 -5.54 -16.93 5.76
CA ILE A 148 -6.81 -16.23 5.54
C ILE A 148 -6.74 -15.33 4.29
N LYS A 149 -5.57 -14.72 3.99
CA LYS A 149 -5.39 -13.92 2.76
C LYS A 149 -5.42 -14.77 1.48
N ASN A 150 -5.04 -16.04 1.55
CA ASN A 150 -5.08 -16.97 0.41
C ASN A 150 -6.47 -17.59 0.18
N ALA A 151 -7.40 -17.41 1.13
CA ALA A 151 -8.75 -17.98 1.09
C ALA A 151 -9.84 -16.97 0.69
N LEU A 152 -9.47 -15.68 0.53
CA LEU A 152 -10.32 -14.58 0.06
C LEU A 152 -9.88 -14.15 -1.34
#